data_AF-A0A0C4DSL4-F1
#
_entry.id   AF-A0A0C4DSL4-F1
#
_cell.length_a   1.000
_cell.length_b   1.000
_cell.length_c   1.000
_cell.angle_alpha   90.00
_cell.angle_beta   90.00
_cell.angle_gamma   90.00
#
_symmetry.space_group_name_H-M   'P 1'
#
loop_
_entity.id
_entity.type
_entity.pdbx_description
1 polymer ?
#
loop_
_entity_poly.entity_id
_entity_poly.type
_entity_poly.pdbx_seq_one_letter_code
_entity_poly.pdbx_strand_id
1 'polypeptide(L)'
;MPPVEPVTMSPSAPEAKSKKDGSAATAVAPAATATASSSTPSAGAGPFYDAVSGPPGYVAASIPALQVQIFAVFFSRLVQDPLATMGRSLLPVMVFTQVVYAVLFLPVAGSSSRSQRKSRPGEKKKAGPAGSEPNIIMAALLSLLLTLITTPLLHATMVLFGAPFLTHVPHTLLCAAHLSLLTLFPLFYTRGVDAAAWRAIVGLRAPFDESVGALAGAFIGAWLGAVPIPLDWDRDWQRWPVTVLTGVYAGYAIGSYAGRTVLKGRRF
;
A
#
# COMPACT_ATOMS: atom_id res chain seq x y z
N MET A 1 -35.15 59.79 27.23
CA MET A 1 -35.77 60.10 28.54
C MET A 1 -37.27 60.22 28.35
N PRO A 2 -38.02 59.31 28.96
CA PRO A 2 -39.12 59.73 29.83
C PRO A 2 -38.95 59.16 31.25
N PRO A 3 -39.59 59.77 32.27
CA PRO A 3 -39.47 59.40 33.67
C PRO A 3 -40.66 58.53 34.16
N VAL A 4 -40.64 58.21 35.46
CA VAL A 4 -41.78 57.88 36.35
C VAL A 4 -41.98 56.38 36.70
N GLU A 5 -41.60 56.03 37.93
CA GLU A 5 -42.06 54.86 38.71
C GLU A 5 -43.51 55.06 39.23
N PRO A 6 -44.22 54.03 39.77
CA PRO A 6 -44.08 53.79 41.22
C PRO A 6 -44.27 52.34 41.72
N VAL A 7 -43.69 52.15 42.90
CA VAL A 7 -43.88 51.16 43.98
C VAL A 7 -45.33 50.71 44.21
N THR A 8 -45.50 49.44 44.64
CA THR A 8 -46.41 48.88 45.69
C THR A 8 -46.61 47.38 45.44
N MET A 9 -46.72 46.41 46.36
CA MET A 9 -46.67 46.24 47.82
C MET A 9 -46.35 44.74 48.07
N SER A 10 -45.57 44.41 49.11
CA SER A 10 -45.58 43.07 49.74
C SER A 10 -46.91 42.87 50.52
N PRO A 11 -47.39 41.65 50.88
CA PRO A 11 -46.71 40.63 51.71
C PRO A 11 -47.01 39.20 51.15
N SER A 12 -46.67 38.03 51.68
CA SER A 12 -46.43 37.51 53.02
C SER A 12 -45.86 36.10 52.86
N ALA A 13 -44.77 35.76 53.55
CA ALA A 13 -44.42 34.38 53.89
C ALA A 13 -45.40 33.85 54.97
N PRO A 14 -45.52 32.53 55.18
CA PRO A 14 -44.66 31.85 56.17
C PRO A 14 -44.32 30.41 55.69
N GLU A 15 -43.52 29.53 56.31
CA GLU A 15 -42.84 29.41 57.60
C GLU A 15 -41.79 28.28 57.39
N ALA A 16 -40.52 28.51 57.74
CA ALA A 16 -39.82 27.90 58.88
C ALA A 16 -39.41 26.42 58.79
N LYS A 17 -38.08 26.18 58.79
CA LYS A 17 -37.25 25.78 59.96
C LYS A 17 -35.82 25.49 59.45
N SER A 18 -34.80 26.28 59.83
CA SER A 18 -33.93 26.15 61.02
C SER A 18 -33.12 24.84 60.99
N LYS A 19 -31.81 24.70 61.18
CA LYS A 19 -30.64 25.44 61.73
C LYS A 19 -29.43 24.54 61.33
N LYS A 20 -28.14 24.87 61.23
CA LYS A 20 -27.22 25.54 62.15
C LYS A 20 -25.82 25.51 61.52
N ASP A 21 -24.99 26.49 61.87
CA ASP A 21 -23.60 26.72 61.46
C ASP A 21 -22.58 25.63 61.84
N GLY A 22 -21.44 25.59 61.13
CA GLY A 22 -20.24 24.89 61.59
C GLY A 22 -19.11 24.77 60.56
N SER A 23 -18.15 25.69 60.63
CA SER A 23 -16.88 25.76 59.90
C SER A 23 -15.96 24.53 60.05
N ALA A 24 -15.32 24.08 58.96
CA ALA A 24 -13.85 23.89 58.84
C ALA A 24 -13.48 23.10 57.56
N ALA A 25 -12.40 23.54 56.92
CA ALA A 25 -11.83 23.04 55.66
C ALA A 25 -11.36 21.58 55.72
N THR A 26 -11.38 20.88 54.57
CA THR A 26 -10.20 20.32 53.86
C THR A 26 -10.69 19.62 52.57
N ALA A 27 -9.86 19.71 51.52
CA ALA A 27 -10.06 19.27 50.14
C ALA A 27 -10.56 17.83 49.93
N VAL A 28 -11.25 17.60 48.80
CA VAL A 28 -10.94 16.60 47.75
C VAL A 28 -12.09 16.55 46.70
N ALA A 29 -11.74 16.84 45.43
CA ALA A 29 -12.37 16.53 44.14
C ALA A 29 -13.86 16.86 43.86
N PRO A 30 -14.15 17.38 42.65
CA PRO A 30 -15.36 16.93 41.95
C PRO A 30 -15.08 16.38 40.55
N ALA A 31 -15.86 15.33 40.29
CA ALA A 31 -16.19 14.65 39.06
C ALA A 31 -16.07 15.45 37.76
N ALA A 32 -15.52 14.74 36.77
CA ALA A 32 -15.47 15.10 35.36
C ALA A 32 -16.86 15.49 34.83
N THR A 33 -16.96 16.72 34.33
CA THR A 33 -18.03 17.13 33.42
C THR A 33 -17.58 16.74 32.02
N ALA A 34 -18.25 15.74 31.42
CA ALA A 34 -18.00 15.30 30.06
C ALA A 34 -18.41 16.41 29.07
N THR A 35 -17.45 17.19 28.61
CA THR A 35 -17.61 18.05 27.43
C THR A 35 -17.33 17.20 26.20
N ALA A 36 -18.39 16.90 25.44
CA ALA A 36 -18.28 16.22 24.16
C ALA A 36 -17.59 17.13 23.14
N SER A 37 -16.27 17.03 23.02
CA SER A 37 -15.53 17.54 21.87
C SER A 37 -15.73 16.58 20.70
N SER A 38 -16.44 17.04 19.68
CA SER A 38 -16.58 16.40 18.38
C SER A 38 -15.22 16.25 17.71
N SER A 39 -14.55 15.12 17.94
CA SER A 39 -13.38 14.74 17.15
C SER A 39 -13.86 14.31 15.76
N THR A 40 -13.63 15.15 14.77
CA THR A 40 -13.59 14.77 13.35
C THR A 40 -12.75 13.49 13.22
N PRO A 41 -13.23 12.43 12.55
CA PRO A 41 -12.43 11.23 12.37
C PRO A 41 -11.25 11.59 11.46
N SER A 42 -10.05 11.63 12.04
CA SER A 42 -8.79 11.58 11.29
C SER A 42 -8.89 10.42 10.31
N ALA A 43 -8.96 10.72 9.01
CA ALA A 43 -8.95 9.74 7.94
C ALA A 43 -7.80 8.75 8.19
N GLY A 44 -8.17 7.50 8.48
CA GLY A 44 -7.26 6.48 8.97
C GLY A 44 -6.07 6.31 8.04
N ALA A 45 -4.88 6.55 8.58
CA ALA A 45 -3.63 6.16 7.95
C ALA A 45 -3.66 4.64 7.76
N GLY A 46 -3.68 4.18 6.50
CA GLY A 46 -3.48 2.76 6.19
C GLY A 46 -2.16 2.27 6.79
N PRO A 47 -2.00 0.96 7.05
CA PRO A 47 -0.81 0.42 7.70
C PRO A 47 0.45 0.76 6.90
N PHE A 48 1.45 1.31 7.58
CA PHE A 48 2.80 1.49 7.05
C PHE A 48 3.57 0.17 7.23
N TYR A 49 3.99 -0.45 6.13
CA TYR A 49 4.72 -1.71 6.18
C TYR A 49 6.21 -1.43 6.25
N ASP A 50 6.77 -1.50 7.46
CA ASP A 50 8.22 -1.47 7.63
C ASP A 50 8.83 -2.77 7.10
N ALA A 51 9.68 -2.63 6.07
CA ALA A 51 10.62 -3.69 5.70
C ALA A 51 11.41 -4.10 6.96
N VAL A 52 11.40 -5.39 7.29
CA VAL A 52 12.08 -5.96 8.46
C VAL A 52 13.54 -5.47 8.50
N SER A 53 13.94 -4.79 9.56
CA SER A 53 15.33 -4.43 9.79
C SER A 53 16.09 -5.66 10.30
N GLY A 54 17.10 -6.13 9.54
CA GLY A 54 17.93 -7.31 9.88
C GLY A 54 18.42 -8.09 8.65
N PRO A 55 19.09 -9.25 8.84
CA PRO A 55 19.50 -10.15 7.76
C PRO A 55 18.41 -10.49 6.72
N PRO A 56 17.15 -10.80 7.10
CA PRO A 56 16.09 -11.04 6.13
C PRO A 56 15.68 -9.78 5.35
N GLY A 57 15.96 -8.58 5.89
CA GLY A 57 15.74 -7.30 5.22
C GLY A 57 16.67 -7.06 4.04
N TYR A 58 17.94 -7.47 4.14
CA TYR A 58 18.90 -7.40 3.03
C TYR A 58 18.54 -8.38 1.92
N VAL A 59 18.13 -9.60 2.28
CA VAL A 59 17.67 -10.59 1.31
C VAL A 59 16.43 -10.07 0.58
N ALA A 60 15.42 -9.57 1.30
CA ALA A 60 14.24 -8.96 0.71
C ALA A 60 14.59 -7.77 -0.22
N ALA A 61 15.56 -6.94 0.15
CA ALA A 61 16.02 -5.80 -0.67
C ALA A 61 16.73 -6.25 -1.96
N SER A 62 17.33 -7.44 -1.97
CA SER A 62 18.01 -8.00 -3.13
C SER A 62 17.06 -8.65 -4.15
N ILE A 63 15.82 -8.96 -3.78
CA ILE A 63 14.88 -9.67 -4.66
C ILE A 63 14.55 -8.88 -5.94
N PRO A 64 14.26 -7.56 -5.91
CA PRO A 64 14.05 -6.81 -7.15
C PRO A 64 15.26 -6.83 -8.08
N ALA A 65 16.48 -6.78 -7.52
CA ALA A 65 17.70 -6.92 -8.29
C ALA A 65 17.86 -8.33 -8.88
N LEU A 66 17.51 -9.37 -8.14
CA LEU A 66 17.49 -10.75 -8.63
C LEU A 66 16.52 -10.91 -9.82
N GLN A 67 15.34 -10.28 -9.77
CA GLN A 67 14.38 -10.32 -10.88
C GLN A 67 14.91 -9.62 -12.14
N VAL A 68 15.62 -8.50 -11.99
CA VAL A 68 16.34 -7.87 -13.12
C VAL A 68 17.45 -8.77 -13.64
N GLN A 69 18.19 -9.46 -12.77
CA GLN A 69 19.23 -10.39 -13.19
C GLN A 69 18.66 -11.58 -13.97
N ILE A 70 17.53 -12.15 -13.51
CA ILE A 70 16.81 -13.19 -14.25
C ILE A 70 16.38 -12.64 -15.61
N PHE A 71 15.73 -11.47 -15.66
CA PHE A 71 15.34 -10.83 -16.92
C PHE A 71 16.53 -10.65 -17.89
N ALA A 72 17.67 -10.18 -17.38
CA ALA A 72 18.88 -9.97 -18.18
C ALA A 72 19.42 -11.27 -18.79
N VAL A 73 19.36 -12.39 -18.06
CA VAL A 73 19.74 -13.73 -18.58
C VAL A 73 18.81 -14.18 -19.71
N PHE A 74 17.52 -13.85 -19.63
CA PHE A 74 16.55 -14.16 -20.69
C PHE A 74 16.53 -13.14 -21.83
N PHE A 75 17.24 -12.02 -21.74
CA PHE A 75 17.15 -10.91 -22.69
C PHE A 75 17.47 -11.33 -24.13
N SER A 76 18.55 -12.09 -24.35
CA SER A 76 18.89 -12.55 -25.70
C SER A 76 17.80 -13.43 -26.33
N ARG A 77 17.12 -14.25 -25.52
CA ARG A 77 15.99 -15.08 -25.98
C ARG A 77 14.74 -14.25 -26.21
N LEU A 78 14.52 -13.24 -25.37
CA LEU A 78 13.41 -12.30 -25.48
C LEU A 78 13.49 -11.48 -26.78
N VAL A 79 14.69 -11.10 -27.21
CA VAL A 79 14.91 -10.40 -28.47
C VAL A 79 14.63 -11.29 -29.68
N GLN A 80 14.99 -12.59 -29.60
CA GLN A 80 14.81 -13.55 -30.70
C GLN A 80 13.35 -14.01 -30.85
N ASP A 81 12.71 -14.42 -29.74
CA ASP A 81 11.32 -14.87 -29.69
C ASP A 81 10.63 -14.27 -28.45
N PRO A 82 10.03 -13.07 -28.58
CA PRO A 82 9.41 -12.37 -27.45
C PRO A 82 8.25 -13.16 -26.86
N LEU A 83 7.41 -13.77 -27.71
CA LEU A 83 6.17 -14.39 -27.28
C LEU A 83 6.42 -15.65 -26.45
N ALA A 84 7.25 -16.57 -26.97
CA ALA A 84 7.54 -17.80 -26.26
C ALA A 84 8.38 -17.53 -25.00
N THR A 85 9.31 -16.57 -25.07
CA THR A 85 10.16 -16.23 -23.93
C THR A 85 9.35 -15.61 -22.80
N MET A 86 8.52 -14.60 -23.08
CA MET A 86 7.66 -13.98 -22.06
C MET A 86 6.70 -15.00 -21.46
N GLY A 87 5.94 -15.73 -22.28
CA GLY A 87 4.86 -16.58 -21.80
C GLY A 87 5.36 -17.89 -21.18
N ARG A 88 6.15 -18.67 -21.91
CA ARG A 88 6.49 -20.05 -21.53
C ARG A 88 7.67 -20.13 -20.56
N SER A 89 8.63 -19.21 -20.68
CA SER A 89 9.90 -19.30 -19.95
C SER A 89 9.97 -18.32 -18.79
N LEU A 90 9.73 -17.03 -19.04
CA LEU A 90 9.96 -15.96 -18.08
C LEU A 90 8.81 -15.85 -17.06
N LEU A 91 7.55 -15.84 -17.52
CA LEU A 91 6.39 -15.67 -16.66
C LEU A 91 6.33 -16.69 -15.50
N PRO A 92 6.49 -18.02 -15.70
CA PRO A 92 6.43 -18.97 -14.60
C PRO A 92 7.54 -18.77 -13.56
N VAL A 93 8.75 -18.45 -14.01
CA VAL A 93 9.90 -18.16 -13.13
C VAL A 93 9.63 -16.90 -12.30
N MET A 94 9.03 -15.87 -12.91
CA MET A 94 8.68 -14.63 -12.23
C MET A 94 7.54 -14.83 -11.24
N VAL A 95 6.52 -15.61 -11.59
CA VAL A 95 5.42 -15.95 -10.68
C VAL A 95 5.97 -16.69 -9.47
N PHE A 96 6.81 -17.70 -9.69
CA PHE A 96 7.45 -18.43 -8.60
C PHE A 96 8.28 -17.51 -7.70
N THR A 97 9.13 -16.66 -8.29
CA THR A 97 9.98 -15.73 -7.54
C THR A 97 9.13 -14.72 -6.74
N GLN A 98 8.05 -14.20 -7.32
CA GLN A 98 7.14 -13.27 -6.64
C GLN A 98 6.36 -13.94 -5.50
N VAL A 99 5.85 -15.16 -5.71
CA VAL A 99 5.16 -15.92 -4.65
C VAL A 99 6.11 -16.24 -3.50
N VAL A 100 7.33 -16.69 -3.79
CA VAL A 100 8.37 -16.93 -2.76
C VAL A 100 8.71 -15.64 -2.03
N TYR A 101 8.87 -14.53 -2.76
CA TYR A 101 9.11 -13.23 -2.16
C TYR A 101 7.99 -12.82 -1.19
N ALA A 102 6.74 -12.86 -1.65
CA ALA A 102 5.56 -12.51 -0.85
C ALA A 102 5.44 -13.37 0.42
N VAL A 103 5.52 -14.69 0.28
CA VAL A 103 5.33 -15.64 1.38
C VAL A 103 6.43 -15.54 2.44
N LEU A 104 7.68 -15.29 2.03
CA LEU A 104 8.81 -15.28 2.95
C LEU A 104 9.11 -13.90 3.57
N PHE A 105 8.85 -12.82 2.84
CA PHE A 105 9.36 -11.49 3.22
C PHE A 105 8.29 -10.42 3.39
N LEU A 106 7.05 -10.62 2.93
CA LEU A 106 6.00 -9.61 2.99
C LEU A 106 5.00 -9.93 4.10
N PRO A 107 4.52 -8.91 4.83
CA PRO A 107 3.42 -9.08 5.76
C PRO A 107 2.13 -9.31 4.98
N VAL A 108 1.36 -10.33 5.38
CA VAL A 108 0.04 -10.60 4.80
C VAL A 108 -0.97 -9.53 5.23
N ALA A 109 -1.85 -9.11 4.31
CA ALA A 109 -2.94 -8.19 4.59
C ALA A 109 -3.78 -8.65 5.80
N GLY A 110 -4.09 -7.71 6.71
CA GLY A 110 -4.87 -8.00 7.92
C GLY A 110 -4.08 -8.63 9.07
N SER A 111 -2.78 -8.91 8.93
CA SER A 111 -1.89 -9.32 10.03
C SER A 111 -1.56 -8.15 10.99
N SER A 112 -2.60 -7.56 11.56
CA SER A 112 -2.50 -6.46 12.51
C SER A 112 -1.77 -6.93 13.77
N SER A 113 -0.66 -6.28 14.13
CA SER A 113 -0.03 -6.18 15.46
C SER A 113 1.25 -6.96 15.83
N ARG A 114 1.71 -7.97 15.09
CA ARG A 114 2.86 -8.79 15.58
C ARG A 114 4.26 -8.32 15.17
N SER A 115 4.41 -7.63 14.04
CA SER A 115 5.75 -7.21 13.56
C SER A 115 6.26 -5.92 14.22
N GLN A 116 5.37 -5.09 14.76
CA GLN A 116 5.72 -3.74 15.25
C GLN A 116 5.90 -3.65 16.78
N ARG A 117 5.34 -4.57 17.58
CA ARG A 117 5.48 -4.50 19.04
C ARG A 117 6.65 -5.37 19.48
N LYS A 118 7.85 -4.80 19.52
CA LYS A 118 8.97 -5.36 20.28
C LYS A 118 8.47 -5.55 21.71
N SER A 119 8.20 -6.80 22.09
CA SER A 119 7.67 -7.12 23.41
C SER A 119 8.69 -6.61 24.44
N ARG A 120 8.29 -5.61 25.22
CA ARG A 120 9.08 -5.20 26.38
C ARG A 120 9.24 -6.44 27.28
N PRO A 121 10.44 -6.72 27.82
CA PRO A 121 10.64 -7.83 28.73
C PRO A 121 9.62 -7.75 29.89
N GLY A 122 8.71 -8.71 29.98
CA GLY A 122 7.72 -8.81 31.07
C GLY A 122 6.24 -8.63 30.72
N GLU A 123 5.85 -8.27 29.49
CA GLU A 123 4.42 -8.17 29.13
C GLU A 123 3.84 -9.57 28.85
N LYS A 124 3.01 -10.08 29.78
CA LYS A 124 2.28 -11.35 29.59
C LYS A 124 1.40 -11.23 28.34
N LYS A 125 1.62 -12.13 27.39
CA LYS A 125 0.88 -12.24 26.13
C LYS A 125 -0.63 -12.42 26.43
N LYS A 126 -1.39 -11.34 26.36
CA LYS A 126 -2.85 -11.39 26.47
C LYS A 126 -3.35 -12.10 25.22
N ALA A 127 -3.90 -13.30 25.38
CA ALA A 127 -4.53 -14.05 24.30
C ALA A 127 -5.73 -13.22 23.79
N GLY A 128 -5.53 -12.56 22.64
CA GLY A 128 -6.65 -12.09 21.83
C GLY A 128 -7.48 -13.28 21.35
N PRO A 129 -8.74 -13.06 20.94
CA PRO A 129 -9.66 -14.13 20.57
C PRO A 129 -9.01 -15.03 19.50
N ALA A 130 -8.97 -16.33 19.82
CA ALA A 130 -8.51 -17.37 18.93
C ALA A 130 -9.46 -17.47 17.73
N GLY A 131 -9.04 -16.97 16.57
CA GLY A 131 -9.84 -17.10 15.35
C GLY A 131 -9.44 -16.11 14.26
N SER A 132 -8.32 -16.38 13.58
CA SER A 132 -7.96 -15.97 12.21
C SER A 132 -6.45 -15.75 12.13
N GLU A 133 -5.65 -16.82 12.21
CA GLU A 133 -4.34 -16.74 11.60
C GLU A 133 -4.56 -16.51 10.09
N PRO A 134 -4.04 -15.42 9.51
CA PRO A 134 -4.22 -15.17 8.09
C PRO A 134 -3.54 -16.32 7.34
N ASN A 135 -4.34 -17.11 6.62
CA ASN A 135 -3.83 -18.22 5.84
C ASN A 135 -2.98 -17.66 4.69
N ILE A 136 -1.67 -17.67 4.87
CA ILE A 136 -0.66 -17.08 3.99
C ILE A 136 -0.81 -17.63 2.56
N ILE A 137 -1.12 -18.92 2.44
CA ILE A 137 -1.33 -19.59 1.14
C ILE A 137 -2.60 -19.04 0.49
N MET A 138 -3.70 -18.94 1.23
CA MET A 138 -4.94 -18.36 0.71
C MET A 138 -4.74 -16.90 0.28
N ALA A 139 -4.00 -16.11 1.06
CA ALA A 139 -3.70 -14.72 0.69
C ALA A 139 -2.85 -14.63 -0.58
N ALA A 140 -1.84 -15.50 -0.75
CA ALA A 140 -1.05 -15.56 -1.97
C ALA A 140 -1.90 -15.96 -3.19
N LEU A 141 -2.75 -16.98 -3.05
CA LEU A 141 -3.66 -17.43 -4.12
C LEU A 141 -4.67 -16.36 -4.50
N LEU A 142 -5.29 -15.71 -3.52
CA LEU A 142 -6.24 -14.62 -3.75
C LEU A 142 -5.56 -13.43 -4.44
N SER A 143 -4.36 -13.08 -4.01
CA SER A 143 -3.58 -12.00 -4.61
C SER A 143 -3.18 -12.31 -6.05
N LEU A 144 -2.81 -13.56 -6.34
CA LEU A 144 -2.49 -14.02 -7.69
C LEU A 144 -3.73 -13.99 -8.59
N LEU A 145 -4.88 -14.45 -8.08
CA LEU A 145 -6.15 -14.41 -8.79
C LEU A 145 -6.57 -12.97 -9.11
N LEU A 146 -6.45 -12.06 -8.14
CA LEU A 146 -6.80 -10.66 -8.33
C LEU A 146 -5.85 -9.96 -9.30
N THR A 147 -4.56 -10.33 -9.28
CA THR A 147 -3.57 -9.89 -10.28
C THR A 147 -3.95 -10.37 -11.68
N LEU A 148 -4.38 -11.63 -11.82
CA LEU A 148 -4.82 -12.18 -13.09
C LEU A 148 -6.07 -11.46 -13.62
N ILE A 149 -7.05 -11.21 -12.75
CA ILE A 149 -8.30 -10.49 -13.10
C ILE A 149 -8.03 -9.03 -13.49
N THR A 150 -7.04 -8.38 -12.89
CA THR A 150 -6.68 -6.99 -13.20
C THR A 150 -5.74 -6.83 -14.39
N THR A 151 -5.11 -7.92 -14.85
CA THR A 151 -4.20 -7.90 -16.01
C THR A 151 -4.86 -7.38 -17.30
N PRO A 152 -6.08 -7.79 -17.68
CA PRO A 152 -6.78 -7.21 -18.83
C PRO A 152 -7.01 -5.70 -18.75
N LEU A 153 -7.21 -5.16 -17.53
CA LEU A 153 -7.36 -3.72 -17.35
C LEU A 153 -6.05 -2.98 -17.62
N LEU A 154 -4.91 -3.55 -17.20
CA LEU A 154 -3.60 -3.01 -17.55
C LEU A 154 -3.27 -3.17 -19.04
N HIS A 155 -3.70 -4.26 -19.67
CA HIS A 155 -3.62 -4.40 -21.13
C HIS A 155 -4.39 -3.29 -21.84
N ALA A 156 -5.64 -3.03 -21.45
CA ALA A 156 -6.43 -1.94 -22.00
C ALA A 156 -5.76 -0.57 -21.76
N THR A 157 -5.19 -0.37 -20.57
CA THR A 157 -4.44 0.85 -20.26
C THR A 157 -3.23 1.02 -21.19
N MET A 158 -2.43 -0.03 -21.41
CA MET A 158 -1.31 0.00 -22.36
C MET A 158 -1.76 0.35 -23.78
N VAL A 159 -2.88 -0.22 -24.24
CA VAL A 159 -3.47 0.12 -25.55
C VAL A 159 -3.85 1.60 -25.62
N LEU A 160 -4.49 2.14 -24.58
CA LEU A 160 -4.84 3.57 -24.51
C LEU A 160 -3.61 4.48 -24.54
N PHE A 161 -2.46 4.02 -24.04
CA PHE A 161 -1.17 4.72 -24.11
C PHE A 161 -0.39 4.44 -25.41
N GLY A 162 -0.99 3.79 -26.41
CA GLY A 162 -0.41 3.61 -27.74
C GLY A 162 0.17 2.24 -28.03
N ALA A 163 -0.05 1.22 -27.18
CA ALA A 163 0.31 -0.15 -27.51
C ALA A 163 -0.55 -0.69 -28.68
N PRO A 164 -0.03 -1.64 -29.49
CA PRO A 164 -0.78 -2.19 -30.61
C PRO A 164 -2.06 -2.89 -30.16
N PHE A 165 -3.22 -2.41 -30.65
CA PHE A 165 -4.53 -2.94 -30.29
C PHE A 165 -4.85 -4.28 -30.96
N LEU A 166 -4.63 -4.40 -32.27
CA LEU A 166 -5.03 -5.57 -33.05
C LEU A 166 -3.86 -6.49 -33.43
N THR A 167 -2.68 -5.95 -33.66
CA THR A 167 -1.58 -6.68 -34.33
C THR A 167 -0.61 -7.38 -33.38
N HIS A 168 -0.67 -7.14 -32.07
CA HIS A 168 0.23 -7.77 -31.08
C HIS A 168 -0.48 -8.03 -29.74
N VAL A 169 -1.77 -8.39 -29.78
CA VAL A 169 -2.59 -8.67 -28.58
C VAL A 169 -1.88 -9.55 -27.55
N PRO A 170 -1.32 -10.74 -27.90
CA PRO A 170 -0.70 -11.60 -26.90
C PRO A 170 0.59 -11.01 -26.33
N HIS A 171 1.35 -10.22 -27.10
CA HIS A 171 2.55 -9.54 -26.62
C HIS A 171 2.19 -8.46 -25.59
N THR A 172 1.20 -7.63 -25.90
CA THR A 172 0.72 -6.57 -25.00
C THR A 172 0.11 -7.19 -23.75
N LEU A 173 -0.66 -8.28 -23.87
CA LEU A 173 -1.24 -8.98 -22.73
C LEU A 173 -0.18 -9.59 -21.83
N LEU A 174 0.86 -10.24 -22.39
CA LEU A 174 1.97 -10.78 -21.61
C LEU A 174 2.80 -9.67 -20.97
N CYS A 175 3.04 -8.55 -21.66
CA CYS A 175 3.70 -7.40 -21.07
C CYS A 175 2.90 -6.83 -19.88
N ALA A 176 1.58 -6.71 -20.04
CA ALA A 176 0.67 -6.32 -18.95
C ALA A 176 0.68 -7.33 -17.80
N ALA A 177 0.80 -8.63 -18.09
CA ALA A 177 0.90 -9.68 -17.07
C ALA A 177 2.19 -9.58 -16.26
N HIS A 178 3.33 -9.24 -16.88
CA HIS A 178 4.58 -8.99 -16.15
C HIS A 178 4.47 -7.72 -15.31
N LEU A 179 3.91 -6.64 -15.86
CA LEU A 179 3.69 -5.40 -15.11
C LEU A 179 2.77 -5.62 -13.91
N SER A 180 1.64 -6.31 -14.09
CA SER A 180 0.69 -6.61 -13.02
C SER A 180 1.31 -7.50 -11.94
N LEU A 181 2.08 -8.51 -12.33
CA LEU A 181 2.77 -9.43 -11.44
C LEU A 181 3.86 -8.74 -10.60
N LEU A 182 4.61 -7.81 -11.17
CA LEU A 182 5.64 -7.08 -10.42
C LEU A 182 5.03 -6.01 -9.49
N THR A 183 3.93 -5.37 -9.89
CA THR A 183 3.40 -4.20 -9.20
C THR A 183 2.15 -4.46 -8.37
N LEU A 184 1.13 -5.09 -8.94
CA LEU A 184 -0.17 -5.29 -8.31
C LEU A 184 -0.20 -6.50 -7.37
N PHE A 185 0.49 -7.59 -7.72
CA PHE A 185 0.58 -8.77 -6.85
C PHE A 185 1.08 -8.46 -5.43
N PRO A 186 2.25 -7.81 -5.22
CA PRO A 186 2.71 -7.48 -3.87
C PRO A 186 1.78 -6.47 -3.16
N LEU A 187 1.09 -5.60 -3.91
CA LEU A 187 0.10 -4.68 -3.37
C LEU A 187 -1.14 -5.41 -2.85
N PHE A 188 -1.70 -6.33 -3.64
CA PHE A 188 -2.83 -7.16 -3.19
C PHE A 188 -2.44 -8.04 -2.01
N TYR A 189 -1.22 -8.58 -1.99
CA TYR A 189 -0.75 -9.42 -0.91
C TYR A 189 -0.63 -8.68 0.42
N THR A 190 -0.05 -7.48 0.39
CA THR A 190 0.20 -6.68 1.61
C THR A 190 -0.99 -5.88 2.07
N ARG A 191 -1.75 -5.27 1.14
CA ARG A 191 -2.85 -4.33 1.45
C ARG A 191 -4.23 -4.94 1.25
N GLY A 192 -4.32 -6.09 0.59
CA GLY A 192 -5.60 -6.71 0.27
C GLY A 192 -6.45 -5.81 -0.63
N VAL A 193 -7.77 -5.86 -0.41
CA VAL A 193 -8.78 -5.04 -1.11
C VAL A 193 -9.28 -3.87 -0.25
N ASP A 194 -8.47 -3.36 0.68
CA ASP A 194 -8.85 -2.23 1.52
C ASP A 194 -9.01 -0.94 0.70
N ALA A 195 -10.26 -0.51 0.53
CA ALA A 195 -10.59 0.65 -0.26
C ALA A 195 -9.95 1.96 0.25
N ALA A 196 -9.65 2.07 1.55
CA ALA A 196 -8.94 3.24 2.08
C ALA A 196 -7.48 3.27 1.61
N ALA A 197 -6.77 2.15 1.73
CA ALA A 197 -5.41 2.00 1.21
C ALA A 197 -5.33 2.27 -0.30
N TRP A 198 -6.24 1.70 -1.10
CA TRP A 198 -6.26 1.91 -2.56
C TRP A 198 -6.53 3.37 -2.94
N ARG A 199 -7.47 4.05 -2.28
CA ARG A 199 -7.72 5.49 -2.50
C ARG A 199 -6.50 6.34 -2.11
N ALA A 200 -5.77 5.96 -1.07
CA ALA A 200 -4.56 6.68 -0.68
C ALA A 200 -3.45 6.55 -1.75
N ILE A 201 -3.29 5.37 -2.36
CA ILE A 201 -2.31 5.16 -3.45
C ILE A 201 -2.71 6.00 -4.68
N VAL A 202 -3.95 5.87 -5.13
CA VAL A 202 -4.46 6.60 -6.31
C VAL A 202 -4.42 8.11 -6.09
N GLY A 203 -4.72 8.56 -4.87
CA GLY A 203 -4.65 9.97 -4.49
C GLY A 203 -3.24 10.46 -4.14
N LEU A 204 -2.19 9.65 -4.32
CA LEU A 204 -0.79 9.95 -3.98
C LEU A 204 -0.55 10.34 -2.50
N ARG A 205 -1.49 9.98 -1.61
CA ARG A 205 -1.44 10.24 -0.15
C ARG A 205 -0.85 9.08 0.64
N ALA A 206 -0.70 7.91 0.01
CA ALA A 206 -0.07 6.75 0.64
C ALA A 206 1.40 7.08 0.97
N PRO A 207 1.90 6.66 2.15
CA PRO A 207 3.32 6.77 2.43
C PRO A 207 4.11 5.97 1.39
N PHE A 208 5.19 6.56 0.87
CA PHE A 208 6.10 5.85 -0.01
C PHE A 208 6.74 4.68 0.75
N ASP A 209 6.45 3.48 0.27
CA ASP A 209 7.13 2.25 0.67
C ASP A 209 7.64 1.53 -0.58
N GLU A 210 8.26 0.38 -0.39
CA GLU A 210 8.78 -0.45 -1.47
C GLU A 210 7.73 -0.73 -2.55
N SER A 211 6.50 -1.08 -2.15
CA SER A 211 5.43 -1.45 -3.09
C SER A 211 4.92 -0.26 -3.91
N VAL A 212 4.83 0.94 -3.32
CA VAL A 212 4.45 2.17 -4.03
C VAL A 212 5.57 2.65 -4.93
N GLY A 213 6.82 2.59 -4.44
CA GLY A 213 7.99 2.91 -5.23
C GLY A 213 8.13 1.98 -6.43
N ALA A 214 7.96 0.67 -6.23
CA ALA A 214 7.95 -0.35 -7.27
C ALA A 214 6.88 -0.09 -8.33
N LEU A 215 5.65 0.21 -7.89
CA LEU A 215 4.53 0.58 -8.77
C LEU A 215 4.90 1.80 -9.62
N ALA A 216 5.23 2.93 -9.00
CA ALA A 216 5.55 4.17 -9.71
C ALA A 216 6.75 3.99 -10.65
N GLY A 217 7.82 3.35 -10.16
CA GLY A 217 9.03 3.09 -10.93
C GLY A 217 8.77 2.21 -12.14
N ALA A 218 7.99 1.13 -12.01
CA ALA A 218 7.67 0.26 -13.13
C ALA A 218 6.82 0.95 -14.21
N PHE A 219 5.85 1.79 -13.82
CA PHE A 219 5.05 2.56 -14.79
C PHE A 219 5.88 3.65 -15.50
N ILE A 220 6.70 4.40 -14.76
CA ILE A 220 7.62 5.38 -15.34
C ILE A 220 8.63 4.67 -16.26
N GLY A 221 9.17 3.54 -15.81
CA GLY A 221 10.08 2.71 -16.58
C GLY A 221 9.45 2.18 -17.86
N ALA A 222 8.21 1.69 -17.82
CA ALA A 222 7.46 1.25 -19.00
C ALA A 222 7.30 2.39 -20.01
N TRP A 223 6.94 3.58 -19.53
CA TRP A 223 6.77 4.76 -20.36
C TRP A 223 8.09 5.20 -21.01
N LEU A 224 9.18 5.26 -20.23
CA LEU A 224 10.52 5.54 -20.77
C LEU A 224 10.99 4.45 -21.74
N GLY A 225 10.63 3.19 -21.49
CA GLY A 225 10.91 2.05 -22.37
C GLY A 225 10.18 2.11 -23.71
N ALA A 226 9.15 2.95 -23.86
CA ALA A 226 8.51 3.19 -25.14
C ALA A 226 9.29 4.18 -26.02
N VAL A 227 10.12 5.05 -25.43
CA VAL A 227 10.88 6.10 -26.15
C VAL A 227 11.82 5.57 -27.24
N PRO A 228 12.54 4.44 -27.07
CA PRO A 228 13.42 3.92 -28.11
C PRO A 228 12.68 3.37 -29.35
N ILE A 229 11.39 3.04 -29.24
CA ILE A 229 10.62 2.43 -30.34
C ILE A 229 10.52 3.38 -31.55
N PRO A 230 10.05 4.64 -31.43
CA PRO A 230 9.96 5.57 -32.57
C PRO A 230 11.31 6.05 -33.09
N LEU A 231 12.40 5.86 -32.32
CA LEU A 231 13.73 6.28 -32.73
C LEU A 231 14.36 5.31 -33.74
N ASP A 232 13.77 4.11 -33.89
CA ASP A 232 14.01 3.11 -34.93
C ASP A 232 15.47 3.03 -35.39
N TRP A 233 16.33 2.58 -34.49
CA TRP A 233 17.74 2.28 -34.75
C TRP A 233 17.92 0.98 -35.55
N ASP A 234 16.84 0.42 -36.09
CA ASP A 234 16.79 -0.82 -36.88
C ASP A 234 17.46 -1.99 -36.14
N ARG A 235 17.07 -2.17 -34.86
CA ARG A 235 17.58 -3.26 -34.01
C ARG A 235 16.45 -4.11 -33.47
N ASP A 236 16.69 -5.41 -33.44
CA ASP A 236 15.72 -6.39 -32.96
C ASP A 236 15.25 -6.15 -31.52
N TRP A 237 16.10 -5.55 -30.69
CA TRP A 237 15.76 -5.24 -29.31
C TRP A 237 14.75 -4.07 -29.18
N GLN A 238 14.52 -3.27 -30.22
CA GLN A 238 13.51 -2.19 -30.24
C GLN A 238 12.08 -2.68 -30.52
N ARG A 239 11.92 -3.96 -30.88
CA ARG A 239 10.62 -4.54 -31.21
C ARG A 239 9.68 -4.54 -30.00
N TRP A 240 8.39 -4.35 -30.24
CA TRP A 240 7.36 -4.46 -29.20
C TRP A 240 7.30 -5.89 -28.64
N PRO A 241 7.26 -6.10 -27.31
CA PRO A 241 7.28 -5.14 -26.19
C PRO A 241 8.64 -5.09 -25.46
N VAL A 242 9.75 -5.46 -26.12
CA VAL A 242 11.05 -5.75 -25.49
C VAL A 242 11.59 -4.55 -24.70
N THR A 243 11.58 -3.36 -25.29
CA THR A 243 12.09 -2.13 -24.63
C THR A 243 11.22 -1.69 -23.47
N VAL A 244 9.89 -1.77 -23.63
CA VAL A 244 8.92 -1.45 -22.59
C VAL A 244 9.07 -2.39 -21.41
N LEU A 245 9.18 -3.69 -21.67
CA LEU A 245 9.39 -4.69 -20.64
C LEU A 245 10.74 -4.48 -19.92
N THR A 246 11.80 -4.13 -20.66
CA THR A 246 13.10 -3.75 -20.07
C THR A 246 12.95 -2.56 -19.12
N GLY A 247 12.20 -1.54 -19.55
CA GLY A 247 11.86 -0.38 -18.74
C GLY A 247 11.05 -0.74 -17.49
N VAL A 248 10.07 -1.63 -17.61
CA VAL A 248 9.29 -2.16 -16.48
C VAL A 248 10.20 -2.79 -15.42
N TYR A 249 11.11 -3.68 -15.81
CA TYR A 249 12.01 -4.36 -14.87
C TYR A 249 13.02 -3.41 -14.22
N ALA A 250 13.65 -2.55 -15.02
CA ALA A 250 14.60 -1.57 -14.51
C ALA A 250 13.92 -0.57 -13.56
N GLY A 251 12.79 -0.02 -13.98
CA GLY A 251 11.99 0.90 -13.20
C GLY A 251 11.43 0.28 -11.91
N TYR A 252 10.98 -0.97 -11.97
CA TYR A 252 10.54 -1.74 -10.81
C TYR A 252 11.66 -1.84 -9.76
N ALA A 253 12.87 -2.22 -10.16
CA ALA A 253 14.00 -2.38 -9.23
C ALA A 253 14.44 -1.04 -8.62
N ILE A 254 14.60 0.01 -9.45
CA ILE A 254 14.97 1.36 -9.00
C ILE A 254 13.90 1.91 -8.06
N GLY A 255 12.63 1.79 -8.44
CA GLY A 255 11.49 2.25 -7.66
C GLY A 255 11.36 1.52 -6.33
N SER A 256 11.54 0.20 -6.33
CA SER A 256 11.56 -0.62 -5.11
C SER A 256 12.65 -0.16 -4.17
N TYR A 257 13.87 0.03 -4.68
CA TYR A 257 15.01 0.51 -3.89
C TYR A 257 14.76 1.91 -3.32
N ALA A 258 14.27 2.84 -4.13
CA ALA A 258 13.95 4.20 -3.71
C ALA A 258 12.86 4.23 -2.62
N GLY A 259 11.80 3.42 -2.77
CA GLY A 259 10.72 3.28 -1.79
C GLY A 259 11.17 2.66 -0.45
N ARG A 260 12.20 1.79 -0.49
CA ARG A 260 12.82 1.22 0.72
C ARG A 260 13.78 2.17 1.45
N THR A 261 14.42 3.08 0.73
CA THR A 261 15.55 3.87 1.25
C THR A 261 15.24 5.37 1.27
N VAL A 262 15.36 6.04 0.13
CA VAL A 262 15.36 7.51 -0.01
C VAL A 262 13.98 8.12 0.26
N LEU A 263 12.91 7.44 -0.19
CA LEU A 263 11.55 7.95 -0.12
C LEU A 263 10.73 7.31 1.00
N LYS A 264 11.32 6.42 1.79
CA LYS A 264 10.61 5.64 2.80
C LYS A 264 9.85 6.56 3.77
N GLY A 265 8.54 6.36 3.85
CA GLY A 265 7.63 7.08 4.74
C GLY A 265 7.27 8.51 4.30
N ARG A 266 7.84 9.02 3.19
CA ARG A 266 7.47 10.35 2.66
C ARG A 266 6.03 10.34 2.13
N ARG A 267 5.34 11.46 2.32
CA ARG A 267 4.00 11.75 1.82
C ARG A 267 4.07 13.06 1.05
N PHE A 268 3.27 13.20 0.00
CA PHE A 268 3.17 14.41 -0.81
C PHE A 268 1.74 14.95 -0.78
#